data_AF-A0A9E5XXN4-F1
#
_entry.id   AF-A0A9E5XXN4-F1
#
_cell.length_a   1.000
_cell.length_b   1.000
_cell.length_c   1.000
_cell.angle_alpha   90.00
_cell.angle_beta   90.00
_cell.angle_gamma   90.00
#
_symmetry.space_group_name_H-M   'P 1'
#
loop_
_entity.id
_entity.type
_entity.pdbx_description
1 polymer ?
#
loop_
_entity_poly.entity_id
_entity_poly.type
_entity_poly.pdbx_seq_one_letter_code
_entity_poly.pdbx_strand_id
1 'polypeptide(L)'
;AAATAGTFSSIFKAPVAGILFVMEVLSFDLTMTAMIPLILASVSAVLTSYFFLGKDILLHYKLIHSYRLNEVPFYIVLGITSATTSIYFIRAYFYTGRFLKRFRKLVPRWLAGGILLGLLVYLLPALYGEGYNMINHVLIADYHYVVNKFPIAIDHNATHLVILVFVLLTTFKVIGLSLTLHAGGIGGVFAPSMFTGAMSGYVLALIFNMIFPGLNLPPENFALVGMAGAVAGIIQAPLMAVFLIMEITGSQELIVPLMMVAAISFWVTKRTVGYSIYTMQLKGRSFIPTHNKDAFAGFMVELDRVVEKDFIPVEPSWTLGEMVERAVKNSHRNLFPVIDEHQHFLGVITLDDIRQIMFDQEMYDKIRVRDLMHKAPTVIFYKDDNFQKVMKKFQMTGAWNLPIIRRDGTYVGFMSKSKLLSIYRKKLLEITSE
;
A
#
# COMPACT_ATOMS: atom_id res chain seq x y z
N ALA A 1 -12.25 -2.52 -5.66
CA ALA A 1 -12.00 -1.37 -6.54
C ALA A 1 -13.26 -0.52 -6.72
N ALA A 2 -14.25 -0.94 -7.54
CA ALA A 2 -15.45 -0.13 -7.82
C ALA A 2 -16.25 0.27 -6.57
N ALA A 3 -16.52 -0.67 -5.65
CA ALA A 3 -17.19 -0.35 -4.38
C ALA A 3 -16.41 0.68 -3.55
N THR A 4 -15.09 0.54 -3.47
CA THR A 4 -14.22 1.46 -2.73
C THR A 4 -14.21 2.86 -3.35
N ALA A 5 -14.10 2.95 -4.68
CA ALA A 5 -14.19 4.22 -5.41
C ALA A 5 -15.56 4.88 -5.17
N GLY A 6 -16.64 4.11 -5.26
CA GLY A 6 -18.00 4.57 -4.95
C GLY A 6 -18.14 5.12 -3.52
N THR A 7 -17.74 4.35 -2.51
CA THR A 7 -17.80 4.78 -1.10
C THR A 7 -16.97 6.03 -0.83
N PHE A 8 -15.75 6.10 -1.36
CA PHE A 8 -14.91 7.28 -1.21
C PHE A 8 -15.57 8.50 -1.86
N SER A 9 -16.10 8.32 -3.06
CA SER A 9 -16.78 9.38 -3.81
C SER A 9 -18.05 9.87 -3.09
N SER A 10 -18.83 8.98 -2.46
CA SER A 10 -20.04 9.39 -1.73
C SER A 10 -19.74 10.12 -0.42
N ILE A 11 -18.65 9.76 0.26
CA ILE A 11 -18.21 10.43 1.50
C ILE A 11 -17.77 11.86 1.21
N PHE A 12 -16.94 12.04 0.18
CA PHE A 12 -16.34 13.34 -0.13
C PHE A 12 -17.06 14.13 -1.23
N LYS A 13 -18.11 13.55 -1.86
CA LYS A 13 -18.72 14.10 -3.08
C LYS A 13 -17.68 14.36 -4.19
N ALA A 14 -16.64 13.52 -4.25
CA ALA A 14 -15.42 13.73 -5.04
C ALA A 14 -15.12 12.48 -5.91
N PRO A 15 -15.73 12.36 -7.11
CA PRO A 15 -15.64 11.17 -7.94
C PRO A 15 -14.24 10.92 -8.51
N VAL A 16 -13.52 11.96 -8.93
CA VAL A 16 -12.18 11.79 -9.51
C VAL A 16 -11.19 11.36 -8.42
N ALA A 17 -11.28 11.98 -7.25
CA ALA A 17 -10.48 11.60 -6.10
C ALA A 17 -10.71 10.14 -5.66
N GLY A 18 -11.94 9.64 -5.72
CA GLY A 18 -12.26 8.24 -5.42
C GLY A 18 -11.61 7.23 -6.36
N ILE A 19 -11.52 7.55 -7.65
CA ILE A 19 -10.83 6.71 -8.63
C ILE A 19 -9.32 6.73 -8.38
N LEU A 20 -8.74 7.93 -8.17
CA LEU A 20 -7.32 8.10 -7.87
C LEU A 20 -6.93 7.43 -6.56
N PHE A 21 -7.81 7.40 -5.57
CA PHE A 21 -7.59 6.65 -4.32
C PHE A 21 -7.38 5.16 -4.59
N VAL A 22 -8.21 4.55 -5.44
CA VAL A 22 -8.05 3.14 -5.80
C VAL A 22 -6.75 2.89 -6.58
N MET A 23 -6.36 3.83 -7.45
CA MET A 23 -5.12 3.70 -8.24
C MET A 23 -3.86 3.91 -7.40
N GLU A 24 -3.77 5.00 -6.65
CA GLU A 24 -2.55 5.37 -5.92
C GLU A 24 -2.43 4.66 -4.56
N VAL A 25 -3.51 4.55 -3.79
CA VAL A 25 -3.46 4.04 -2.41
C VAL A 25 -3.63 2.53 -2.35
N LEU A 26 -4.55 1.98 -3.14
CA LEU A 26 -4.76 0.53 -3.20
C LEU A 26 -3.88 -0.16 -4.26
N SER A 27 -3.16 0.61 -5.06
CA SER A 27 -2.19 0.13 -6.07
C SER A 27 -2.76 -0.96 -6.98
N PHE A 28 -3.99 -0.77 -7.45
CA PHE A 28 -4.56 -1.65 -8.47
C PHE A 28 -3.97 -1.31 -9.84
N ASP A 29 -3.35 -2.29 -10.50
CA ASP A 29 -2.99 -2.20 -11.92
C ASP A 29 -4.29 -2.22 -12.74
N LEU A 30 -4.78 -1.04 -13.11
CA LEU A 30 -6.00 -0.88 -13.88
C LEU A 30 -5.68 -0.80 -15.38
N THR A 31 -6.37 -1.63 -16.16
CA THR A 31 -6.48 -1.43 -17.61
C THR A 31 -7.50 -0.33 -17.89
N MET A 32 -7.42 0.31 -19.05
CA MET A 32 -8.40 1.34 -19.47
C MET A 32 -9.85 0.82 -19.39
N THR A 33 -10.07 -0.45 -19.75
CA THR A 33 -11.40 -1.10 -19.66
C THR A 33 -11.90 -1.22 -18.21
N ALA A 34 -10.99 -1.41 -17.26
CA ALA A 34 -11.34 -1.48 -15.84
C ALA A 34 -11.72 -0.11 -15.24
N MET A 35 -11.39 1.02 -15.90
CA MET A 35 -11.76 2.36 -15.41
C MET A 35 -13.25 2.65 -15.55
N ILE A 36 -13.92 2.11 -16.57
CA ILE A 36 -15.34 2.40 -16.84
C ILE A 36 -16.23 2.01 -15.65
N PRO A 37 -16.15 0.78 -15.10
CA PRO A 37 -16.91 0.41 -13.91
C PRO A 37 -16.60 1.29 -12.68
N LEU A 38 -15.35 1.76 -12.52
CA LEU A 38 -14.98 2.65 -11.41
C LEU A 38 -15.64 4.02 -11.56
N ILE A 39 -15.64 4.59 -12.77
CA ILE A 39 -16.31 5.87 -13.05
C ILE A 39 -17.81 5.73 -12.79
N LEU A 40 -18.45 4.71 -13.35
CA LEU A 40 -19.89 4.48 -13.17
C LEU A 40 -20.27 4.30 -11.70
N ALA A 41 -19.50 3.53 -10.93
CA ALA A 41 -19.72 3.37 -9.50
C ALA A 41 -19.54 4.69 -8.72
N SER A 42 -18.51 5.47 -9.04
CA SER A 42 -18.22 6.75 -8.38
C SER A 42 -19.30 7.79 -8.66
N VAL A 43 -19.72 7.92 -9.92
CA VAL A 43 -20.80 8.83 -10.34
C VAL A 43 -22.12 8.42 -9.69
N SER A 44 -22.46 7.13 -9.73
CA SER A 44 -23.71 6.62 -9.13
C SER A 44 -23.76 6.89 -7.62
N ALA A 45 -22.64 6.69 -6.92
CA ALA A 45 -22.53 6.95 -5.50
C ALA A 45 -22.65 8.45 -5.15
N VAL A 46 -22.04 9.34 -5.96
CA VAL A 46 -22.16 10.80 -5.79
C VAL A 46 -23.58 11.28 -6.07
N LEU A 47 -24.21 10.81 -7.15
CA LEU A 47 -25.61 11.14 -7.47
C LEU A 47 -26.56 10.70 -6.35
N THR A 48 -26.32 9.52 -5.79
CA THR A 48 -27.07 9.03 -4.62
C THR A 48 -26.85 9.93 -3.41
N SER A 49 -25.60 10.32 -3.11
CA SER A 49 -25.29 11.26 -2.03
C SER A 49 -25.98 12.61 -2.24
N TYR A 50 -25.99 13.16 -3.45
CA TYR A 50 -26.69 14.41 -3.77
C TYR A 50 -28.20 14.32 -3.59
N PHE A 51 -28.79 13.17 -3.90
CA PHE A 51 -30.22 12.96 -3.72
C PHE A 51 -30.64 13.02 -2.24
N PHE A 52 -29.84 12.44 -1.33
CA PHE A 52 -30.18 12.37 0.10
C PHE A 52 -29.63 13.53 0.94
N LEU A 53 -28.41 13.99 0.65
CA LEU A 53 -27.65 14.94 1.48
C LEU A 53 -27.50 16.32 0.80
N GLY A 54 -28.14 16.52 -0.36
CA GLY A 54 -28.05 17.75 -1.12
C GLY A 54 -26.68 17.99 -1.78
N LYS A 55 -26.54 19.13 -2.46
CA LYS A 55 -25.34 19.49 -3.24
C LYS A 55 -24.31 20.32 -2.48
N ASP A 56 -24.53 20.56 -1.18
CA ASP A 56 -23.60 21.37 -0.40
C ASP A 56 -22.20 20.76 -0.39
N ILE A 57 -21.22 21.63 -0.63
CA ILE A 57 -19.79 21.29 -0.60
C ILE A 57 -19.35 21.14 0.86
N LEU A 58 -18.51 20.14 1.11
CA LEU A 58 -17.98 19.87 2.45
C LEU A 58 -17.14 21.03 2.98
N LEU A 59 -16.38 21.68 2.09
CA LEU A 59 -15.52 22.81 2.42
C LEU A 59 -15.98 24.08 1.69
N HIS A 60 -16.50 25.04 2.46
CA HIS A 60 -16.96 26.32 1.94
C HIS A 60 -15.77 27.24 1.74
N TYR A 61 -15.19 27.18 0.54
CA TYR A 61 -14.13 28.08 0.13
C TYR A 61 -14.68 29.10 -0.87
N LYS A 62 -14.39 30.38 -0.63
CA LYS A 62 -14.56 31.42 -1.63
C LYS A 62 -13.17 31.92 -1.98
N LEU A 63 -12.82 31.85 -3.26
CA LEU A 63 -11.56 32.42 -3.70
C LEU A 63 -11.62 33.94 -3.51
N ILE A 64 -10.83 34.46 -2.57
CA ILE A 64 -10.76 35.90 -2.28
C ILE A 64 -9.67 36.54 -3.17
N HIS A 65 -8.58 35.82 -3.42
CA HIS A 65 -7.44 36.29 -4.20
C HIS A 65 -6.91 35.23 -5.17
N SER A 66 -6.82 35.59 -6.45
CA SER A 66 -6.18 34.75 -7.47
C SER A 66 -4.69 34.63 -7.23
N TYR A 67 -4.18 33.43 -7.49
CA TYR A 67 -2.78 33.06 -7.34
C TYR A 67 -1.85 33.95 -8.17
N ARG A 68 -0.77 34.44 -7.55
CA ARG A 68 0.27 35.25 -8.20
C ARG A 68 1.58 34.47 -8.30
N LEU A 69 2.29 34.64 -9.42
CA LEU A 69 3.61 34.01 -9.65
C LEU A 69 4.64 34.34 -8.55
N ASN A 70 4.55 35.52 -7.93
CA ASN A 70 5.45 35.93 -6.86
C ASN A 70 5.27 35.10 -5.58
N GLU A 71 4.16 34.37 -5.44
CA GLU A 71 3.86 33.54 -4.28
C GLU A 71 4.52 32.14 -4.37
N VAL A 72 5.02 31.75 -5.55
CA VAL A 72 5.64 30.43 -5.80
C VAL A 72 6.69 30.04 -4.76
N PRO A 73 7.66 30.89 -4.38
CA PRO A 73 8.68 30.51 -3.41
C PRO A 73 8.08 30.15 -2.04
N PHE A 74 7.01 30.82 -1.65
CA PHE A 74 6.33 30.58 -0.37
C PHE A 74 5.54 29.26 -0.40
N TYR A 75 4.96 28.89 -1.55
CA TYR A 75 4.37 27.56 -1.73
C TYR A 75 5.43 26.44 -1.71
N ILE A 76 6.64 26.68 -2.24
CA ILE A 76 7.73 25.69 -2.12
C ILE A 76 8.06 25.44 -0.64
N VAL A 77 8.17 26.49 0.16
CA VAL A 77 8.37 26.36 1.62
C VAL A 77 7.19 25.65 2.27
N LEU A 78 5.95 25.97 1.86
CA LEU A 78 4.75 25.26 2.32
C LEU A 78 4.80 23.75 2.02
N GLY A 79 5.40 23.33 0.90
CA GLY A 79 5.65 21.92 0.59
C GLY A 79 6.54 21.24 1.62
N ILE A 80 7.61 21.90 2.04
CA ILE A 80 8.57 21.38 3.03
C ILE A 80 7.95 21.37 4.43
N THR A 81 7.22 22.42 4.82
CA THR A 81 6.53 22.45 6.10
C THR A 81 5.42 21.41 6.16
N SER A 82 4.66 21.23 5.08
CA SER A 82 3.66 20.17 4.95
C SER A 82 4.28 18.77 5.06
N ALA A 83 5.46 18.56 4.47
CA ALA A 83 6.19 17.30 4.67
C ALA A 83 6.55 17.08 6.14
N THR A 84 7.01 18.14 6.81
CA THR A 84 7.39 18.09 8.22
C THR A 84 6.19 17.78 9.11
N THR A 85 5.03 18.40 8.85
CA THR A 85 3.80 18.10 9.56
C THR A 85 3.30 16.68 9.28
N SER A 86 3.42 16.19 8.03
CA SER A 86 3.12 14.79 7.70
C SER A 86 4.03 13.80 8.42
N ILE A 87 5.34 14.06 8.49
CA ILE A 87 6.31 13.22 9.21
C ILE A 87 5.98 13.20 10.71
N TYR A 88 5.72 14.37 11.31
CA TYR A 88 5.25 14.48 12.68
C TYR A 88 3.99 13.66 12.89
N PHE A 89 3.00 13.80 12.00
CA PHE A 89 1.72 13.10 12.07
C PHE A 89 1.93 11.58 12.16
N ILE A 90 2.70 11.02 11.22
CA ILE A 90 2.96 9.59 11.16
C ILE A 90 3.70 9.12 12.43
N ARG A 91 4.75 9.85 12.86
CA ARG A 91 5.53 9.47 14.05
C ARG A 91 4.71 9.54 15.34
N ALA A 92 3.97 10.61 15.54
CA ALA A 92 3.14 10.81 16.72
C ALA A 92 1.99 9.79 16.78
N TYR A 93 1.40 9.45 15.63
CA TYR A 93 0.41 8.38 15.50
C TYR A 93 0.96 7.04 16.03
N PHE A 94 2.10 6.58 15.49
CA PHE A 94 2.67 5.30 15.95
C PHE A 94 3.25 5.34 17.35
N TYR A 95 3.79 6.49 17.79
CA TYR A 95 4.30 6.67 19.14
C TYR A 95 3.19 6.53 20.19
N THR A 96 2.10 7.26 20.01
CA THR A 96 0.92 7.19 20.89
C THR A 96 0.30 5.79 20.87
N GLY A 97 0.30 5.13 19.72
CA GLY A 97 -0.11 3.72 19.62
C GLY A 97 0.74 2.76 20.45
N ARG A 98 2.07 2.92 20.46
CA ARG A 98 2.97 2.13 21.32
C ARG A 98 2.72 2.37 22.80
N PHE A 99 2.43 3.62 23.19
CA PHE A 99 2.06 3.96 24.57
C PHE A 99 0.78 3.24 25.01
N LEU A 100 -0.29 3.27 24.21
CA LEU A 100 -1.55 2.57 24.54
C LEU A 100 -1.43 1.04 24.51
N LYS A 101 -0.54 0.49 23.68
CA LYS A 101 -0.28 -0.97 23.65
C LYS A 101 0.35 -1.50 24.95
N ARG A 102 0.93 -0.64 25.80
CA ARG A 102 1.42 -1.04 27.14
C ARG A 102 0.29 -1.60 28.01
N PHE A 103 -0.95 -1.13 27.81
CA PHE A 103 -2.14 -1.72 28.40
C PHE A 103 -2.54 -2.96 27.61
N ARG A 104 -2.17 -4.16 28.08
CA ARG A 104 -2.43 -5.44 27.36
C ARG A 104 -3.92 -5.79 27.26
N LYS A 105 -4.70 -5.49 28.31
CA LYS A 105 -6.15 -5.76 28.36
C LYS A 105 -6.96 -4.67 27.66
N LEU A 106 -8.10 -5.05 27.06
CA LEU A 106 -8.98 -4.15 26.31
C LEU A 106 -9.58 -3.05 27.20
N VAL A 107 -10.19 -3.41 28.34
CA VAL A 107 -10.89 -2.46 29.22
C VAL A 107 -9.99 -1.33 29.75
N PRO A 108 -8.78 -1.61 30.32
CA PRO A 108 -7.88 -0.54 30.75
C PRO A 108 -7.40 0.35 29.60
N ARG A 109 -7.23 -0.21 28.39
CA ARG A 109 -6.83 0.56 27.21
C ARG A 109 -7.93 1.51 26.77
N TRP A 110 -9.19 1.06 26.79
CA TRP A 110 -10.36 1.88 26.46
C TRP A 110 -10.53 3.02 27.46
N LEU A 111 -10.44 2.72 28.76
CA LEU A 111 -10.53 3.73 29.82
C LEU A 111 -9.40 4.75 29.74
N ALA A 112 -8.15 4.31 29.59
CA ALA A 112 -7.01 5.22 29.46
C ALA A 112 -7.15 6.12 28.23
N GLY A 113 -7.52 5.55 27.08
CA GLY A 113 -7.74 6.31 25.86
C GLY A 113 -8.89 7.32 25.99
N GLY A 114 -10.02 6.89 26.56
CA GLY A 114 -11.19 7.73 26.77
C GLY A 114 -10.96 8.87 27.77
N ILE A 115 -10.28 8.61 28.89
CA ILE A 115 -9.93 9.63 29.88
C ILE A 115 -8.95 10.65 29.28
N LEU A 116 -7.89 10.19 28.62
CA LEU A 116 -6.91 11.08 28.00
C LEU A 116 -7.54 11.92 26.88
N LEU A 117 -8.37 11.31 26.04
CA LEU A 117 -9.09 12.02 24.98
C LEU A 117 -10.11 13.01 25.55
N GLY A 118 -10.86 12.61 26.59
CA GLY A 118 -11.83 13.46 27.27
C GLY A 118 -11.16 14.69 27.90
N LEU A 119 -10.04 14.49 28.58
CA LEU A 119 -9.23 15.59 29.13
C LEU A 119 -8.71 16.51 28.02
N LEU A 120 -8.22 15.94 26.91
CA LEU A 120 -7.73 16.69 25.76
C LEU A 120 -8.83 17.58 25.15
N VAL A 121 -10.02 17.03 24.93
CA VAL A 121 -11.17 17.76 24.37
C VAL A 121 -11.72 18.79 25.35
N TYR A 122 -11.70 18.50 26.65
CA TYR A 122 -12.08 19.46 27.68
C TYR A 122 -11.14 20.69 27.69
N LEU A 123 -9.83 20.47 27.60
CA LEU A 123 -8.85 21.55 27.54
C LEU A 123 -8.84 22.27 26.19
N LEU A 124 -9.13 21.55 25.10
CA LEU A 124 -9.11 22.07 23.74
C LEU A 124 -10.41 21.69 23.00
N PRO A 125 -11.54 22.38 23.27
CA PRO A 125 -12.82 22.10 22.63
C PRO A 125 -12.78 22.16 21.10
N ALA A 126 -11.88 22.95 20.53
CA ALA A 126 -11.66 23.06 19.09
C ALA A 126 -11.22 21.73 18.43
N LEU A 127 -10.73 20.76 19.21
CA LEU A 127 -10.33 19.44 18.70
C LEU A 127 -11.52 18.49 18.51
N TYR A 128 -12.70 18.81 19.04
CA TYR A 128 -13.89 17.96 18.96
C TYR A 128 -14.36 17.73 17.52
N GLY A 129 -14.79 16.50 17.23
CA GLY A 129 -15.25 16.07 15.91
C GLY A 129 -14.12 15.90 14.88
N GLU A 130 -14.48 15.81 13.61
CA GLU A 130 -13.54 15.54 12.52
C GLU A 130 -12.64 16.75 12.20
N GLY A 131 -13.17 17.96 12.41
CA GLY A 131 -12.45 19.22 12.22
C GLY A 131 -12.95 20.09 11.05
N TYR A 132 -13.91 19.61 10.25
CA TYR A 132 -14.43 20.35 9.09
C TYR A 132 -14.97 21.74 9.44
N ASN A 133 -15.67 21.89 10.56
CA ASN A 133 -16.16 23.20 11.01
C ASN A 133 -15.00 24.19 11.21
N MET A 134 -13.93 23.76 11.86
CA MET A 134 -12.76 24.62 12.08
C MET A 134 -12.05 24.95 10.77
N ILE A 135 -11.93 23.98 9.86
CA ILE A 135 -11.36 24.22 8.52
C ILE A 135 -12.22 25.25 7.78
N ASN A 136 -13.55 25.12 7.79
CA ASN A 136 -14.46 26.05 7.15
C ASN A 136 -14.30 27.48 7.68
N HIS A 137 -14.27 27.66 9.00
CA HIS A 137 -14.05 28.98 9.60
C HIS A 137 -12.70 29.59 9.22
N VAL A 138 -11.64 28.79 9.12
CA VAL A 138 -10.33 29.26 8.63
C VAL A 138 -10.37 29.62 7.14
N LEU A 139 -11.07 28.84 6.31
CA LEU A 139 -11.17 29.07 4.86
C LEU A 139 -12.02 30.29 4.48
N ILE A 140 -12.93 30.74 5.36
CA ILE A 140 -13.73 31.96 5.17
C ILE A 140 -13.15 33.18 5.90
N ALA A 141 -11.89 33.11 6.34
CA ALA A 141 -11.18 34.15 7.10
C ALA A 141 -11.77 34.48 8.49
N ASP A 142 -12.59 33.58 9.08
CA ASP A 142 -13.16 33.70 10.42
C ASP A 142 -12.36 32.88 11.45
N TYR A 143 -11.08 33.22 11.62
CA TYR A 143 -10.23 32.54 12.60
C TYR A 143 -10.63 32.84 14.06
N HIS A 144 -11.40 33.92 14.30
CA HIS A 144 -11.91 34.28 15.62
C HIS A 144 -12.75 33.16 16.23
N TYR A 145 -13.56 32.48 15.42
CA TYR A 145 -14.32 31.31 15.88
C TYR A 145 -13.41 30.24 16.48
N VAL A 146 -12.28 29.95 15.83
CA VAL A 146 -11.33 28.91 16.28
C VAL A 146 -10.64 29.33 17.58
N VAL A 147 -10.22 30.59 17.67
CA VAL A 147 -9.54 31.14 18.86
C VAL A 147 -10.50 31.23 20.06
N ASN A 148 -11.77 31.59 19.83
CA ASN A 148 -12.79 31.69 20.88
C ASN A 148 -13.17 30.33 21.51
N LYS A 149 -12.84 29.22 20.86
CA LYS A 149 -13.02 27.88 21.42
C LYS A 149 -11.93 27.49 22.41
N PHE A 150 -10.89 28.31 22.56
CA PHE A 150 -9.88 28.12 23.58
C PHE A 150 -10.41 28.57 24.95
N PRO A 151 -10.16 27.85 26.04
CA PRO A 151 -10.72 28.18 27.35
C PRO A 151 -10.15 29.48 27.97
N ILE A 152 -9.02 29.95 27.47
CA ILE A 152 -8.37 31.20 27.90
C ILE A 152 -8.78 32.30 26.92
N ALA A 153 -9.23 33.44 27.44
CA ALA A 153 -9.48 34.62 26.62
C ALA A 153 -8.16 35.09 26.00
N ILE A 154 -8.04 34.93 24.69
CA ILE A 154 -6.86 35.33 23.92
C ILE A 154 -7.21 36.62 23.19
N ASP A 155 -6.33 37.61 23.29
CA ASP A 155 -6.43 38.82 22.48
C ASP A 155 -6.24 38.45 21.01
N HIS A 156 -7.28 38.67 20.21
CA HIS A 156 -7.27 38.35 18.78
C HIS A 156 -6.29 39.22 17.99
N ASN A 157 -5.93 40.41 18.49
CA ASN A 157 -4.96 41.28 17.83
C ASN A 157 -3.52 40.81 18.00
N ALA A 158 -3.26 39.91 18.95
CA ALA A 158 -1.95 39.31 19.17
C ALA A 158 -1.73 38.13 18.20
N THR A 159 -1.28 38.42 16.98
CA THR A 159 -1.02 37.40 15.93
C THR A 159 -0.14 36.25 16.42
N HIS A 160 0.81 36.52 17.32
CA HIS A 160 1.67 35.50 17.93
C HIS A 160 0.90 34.50 18.82
N LEU A 161 -0.12 34.94 19.54
CA LEU A 161 -0.98 34.05 20.33
C LEU A 161 -1.89 33.21 19.42
N VAL A 162 -2.39 33.80 18.33
CA VAL A 162 -3.15 33.06 17.30
C VAL A 162 -2.27 31.95 16.71
N ILE A 163 -1.03 32.26 16.32
CA ILE A 163 -0.07 31.26 15.83
C ILE A 163 0.13 30.14 16.86
N LEU A 164 0.32 30.48 18.13
CA LEU A 164 0.48 29.50 19.21
C LEU A 164 -0.73 28.56 19.32
N VAL A 165 -1.96 29.08 19.28
CA VAL A 165 -3.19 28.27 19.33
C VAL A 165 -3.21 27.27 18.18
N PHE A 166 -2.98 27.71 16.94
CA PHE A 166 -3.04 26.83 15.78
C PHE A 166 -1.93 25.76 15.79
N VAL A 167 -0.74 26.10 16.29
CA VAL A 167 0.35 25.13 16.50
C VAL A 167 -0.06 24.07 17.54
N LEU A 168 -0.67 24.49 18.65
CA LEU A 168 -1.19 23.57 19.67
C LEU A 168 -2.29 22.67 19.08
N LEU A 169 -3.24 23.22 18.33
CA LEU A 169 -4.31 22.45 17.68
C LEU A 169 -3.74 21.43 16.70
N THR A 170 -2.77 21.81 15.87
CA THR A 170 -2.10 20.90 14.93
C THR A 170 -1.42 19.76 15.66
N THR A 171 -0.71 20.08 16.75
CA THR A 171 0.05 19.11 17.54
C THR A 171 -0.88 18.11 18.24
N PHE A 172 -1.89 18.60 18.94
CA PHE A 172 -2.79 17.79 19.75
C PHE A 172 -3.87 17.07 18.94
N LYS A 173 -4.25 17.55 17.74
CA LYS A 173 -5.20 16.83 16.87
C LYS A 173 -4.70 15.44 16.51
N VAL A 174 -3.40 15.31 16.21
CA VAL A 174 -2.78 14.01 15.89
C VAL A 174 -2.82 13.08 17.09
N ILE A 175 -2.54 13.61 18.29
CA ILE A 175 -2.59 12.84 19.53
C ILE A 175 -4.03 12.38 19.80
N GLY A 176 -5.01 13.27 19.68
CA GLY A 176 -6.43 12.95 19.85
C GLY A 176 -6.90 11.85 18.89
N LEU A 177 -6.62 12.00 17.59
CA LEU A 177 -6.89 10.96 16.59
C LEU A 177 -6.25 9.62 16.99
N SER A 178 -4.98 9.66 17.37
CA SER A 178 -4.23 8.45 17.69
C SER A 178 -4.77 7.77 18.94
N LEU A 179 -5.19 8.53 19.95
CA LEU A 179 -5.86 8.01 21.14
C LEU A 179 -7.17 7.32 20.76
N THR A 180 -8.02 7.96 19.94
CA THR A 180 -9.29 7.38 19.48
C THR A 180 -9.07 6.04 18.76
N LEU A 181 -8.16 6.00 17.78
CA LEU A 181 -7.94 4.80 16.97
C LEU A 181 -7.24 3.68 17.75
N HIS A 182 -6.21 3.99 18.54
CA HIS A 182 -5.48 2.96 19.28
C HIS A 182 -6.21 2.49 20.55
N ALA A 183 -7.16 3.28 21.06
CA ALA A 183 -8.08 2.84 22.10
C ALA A 183 -9.15 1.87 21.57
N GLY A 184 -9.30 1.68 20.25
CA GLY A 184 -10.30 0.79 19.66
C GLY A 184 -11.56 1.51 19.17
N GLY A 185 -11.54 2.84 19.08
CA GLY A 185 -12.57 3.61 18.39
C GLY A 185 -12.49 3.45 16.88
N ILE A 186 -13.61 3.76 16.21
CA ILE A 186 -13.73 3.76 14.75
C ILE A 186 -13.42 5.17 14.24
N GLY A 187 -12.64 5.30 13.17
CA GLY A 187 -12.34 6.59 12.56
C GLY A 187 -11.39 6.49 11.37
N GLY A 188 -11.12 7.63 10.76
CA GLY A 188 -10.21 7.76 9.62
C GLY A 188 -9.10 8.78 9.85
N VAL A 189 -8.06 8.72 9.03
CA VAL A 189 -6.91 9.64 9.08
C VAL A 189 -7.05 10.83 8.12
N PHE A 190 -7.99 10.78 7.17
CA PHE A 190 -8.21 11.79 6.14
C PHE A 190 -8.60 13.16 6.71
N ALA A 191 -9.73 13.27 7.41
CA ALA A 191 -10.18 14.56 7.95
C ALA A 191 -9.16 15.20 8.92
N PRO A 192 -8.54 14.46 9.85
CA PRO A 192 -7.48 15.01 10.69
C PRO A 192 -6.22 15.43 9.90
N SER A 193 -5.85 14.71 8.84
CA SER A 193 -4.72 15.10 7.98
C SER A 193 -4.98 16.43 7.26
N MET A 194 -6.19 16.61 6.72
CA MET A 194 -6.64 17.89 6.15
C MET A 194 -6.63 18.99 7.21
N PHE A 195 -7.17 18.74 8.40
CA PHE A 195 -7.15 19.71 9.50
C PHE A 195 -5.72 20.15 9.85
N THR A 196 -4.80 19.21 10.06
CA THR A 196 -3.42 19.56 10.40
C THR A 196 -2.72 20.31 9.27
N GLY A 197 -3.02 19.97 8.01
CA GLY A 197 -2.52 20.68 6.85
C GLY A 197 -3.03 22.12 6.78
N ALA A 198 -4.35 22.31 6.92
CA ALA A 198 -5.00 23.62 6.92
C ALA A 198 -4.41 24.55 7.99
N MET A 199 -4.35 24.08 9.23
CA MET A 199 -3.85 24.88 10.34
C MET A 199 -2.36 25.22 10.15
N SER A 200 -1.54 24.26 9.70
CA SER A 200 -0.11 24.51 9.46
C SER A 200 0.15 25.48 8.30
N GLY A 201 -0.63 25.39 7.23
CA GLY A 201 -0.54 26.32 6.10
C GLY A 201 -0.99 27.73 6.48
N TYR A 202 -2.08 27.83 7.23
CA TYR A 202 -2.57 29.11 7.75
C TYR A 202 -1.50 29.80 8.63
N VAL A 203 -0.93 29.06 9.58
CA VAL A 203 0.16 29.54 10.45
C VAL A 203 1.35 30.01 9.64
N LEU A 204 1.76 29.26 8.62
CA LEU A 204 2.91 29.65 7.80
C LEU A 204 2.67 30.98 7.08
N ALA A 205 1.47 31.20 6.53
CA ALA A 205 1.13 32.46 5.89
C ALA A 205 1.13 33.63 6.89
N LEU A 206 0.59 33.45 8.09
CA LEU A 206 0.66 34.46 9.16
C LEU A 206 2.11 34.81 9.52
N ILE A 207 2.99 33.81 9.62
CA ILE A 207 4.42 34.01 9.90
C ILE A 207 5.06 34.82 8.77
N PHE A 208 4.81 34.48 7.50
CA PHE A 208 5.36 35.24 6.38
C PHE A 208 4.86 36.68 6.33
N ASN A 209 3.58 36.91 6.57
CA ASN A 209 3.02 38.26 6.62
C ASN A 209 3.58 39.09 7.79
N MET A 210 3.96 38.44 8.90
CA MET A 210 4.63 39.10 10.02
C MET A 210 6.10 39.44 9.72
N ILE A 211 6.83 38.54 9.05
CA ILE A 211 8.26 38.73 8.72
C ILE A 211 8.45 39.71 7.55
N PHE A 212 7.56 39.68 6.57
CA PHE A 212 7.61 40.52 5.37
C PHE A 212 6.37 41.42 5.28
N PRO A 213 6.34 42.55 6.02
CA PRO A 213 5.25 43.52 5.95
C PRO A 213 5.12 44.04 4.51
N GLY A 214 4.00 43.76 3.84
CA GLY A 214 3.72 44.17 2.46
C GLY A 214 3.53 43.02 1.45
N LEU A 215 3.87 41.78 1.83
CA LEU A 215 3.66 40.61 0.98
C LEU A 215 2.16 40.22 0.87
N ASN A 216 1.37 40.48 1.91
CA ASN A 216 -0.08 40.26 2.00
C ASN A 216 -0.53 38.93 1.39
N LEU A 217 0.12 37.83 1.79
CA LEU A 217 -0.25 36.49 1.35
C LEU A 217 -1.63 36.12 1.92
N PRO A 218 -2.56 35.59 1.11
CA PRO A 218 -3.85 35.10 1.58
C PRO A 218 -3.69 33.82 2.43
N PRO A 219 -3.90 33.87 3.75
CA PRO A 219 -3.71 32.69 4.61
C PRO A 219 -4.68 31.55 4.29
N GLU A 220 -5.85 31.86 3.72
CA GLU A 220 -6.87 30.90 3.31
C GLU A 220 -6.37 30.02 2.16
N ASN A 221 -5.68 30.61 1.17
CA ASN A 221 -5.07 29.85 0.06
C ASN A 221 -3.99 28.90 0.58
N PHE A 222 -3.16 29.36 1.53
CA PHE A 222 -2.12 28.54 2.14
C PHE A 222 -2.70 27.43 3.01
N ALA A 223 -3.78 27.69 3.73
CA ALA A 223 -4.52 26.64 4.44
C ALA A 223 -5.03 25.58 3.46
N LEU A 224 -5.66 26.01 2.36
CA LEU A 224 -6.19 25.12 1.34
C LEU A 224 -5.11 24.24 0.71
N VAL A 225 -4.02 24.85 0.26
CA VAL A 225 -2.89 24.13 -0.34
C VAL A 225 -2.18 23.25 0.68
N GLY A 226 -2.09 23.69 1.94
CA GLY A 226 -1.54 22.92 3.06
C GLY A 226 -2.34 21.65 3.35
N MET A 227 -3.66 21.64 3.14
CA MET A 227 -4.48 20.42 3.26
C MET A 227 -3.98 19.33 2.29
N ALA A 228 -3.80 19.69 1.01
CA ALA A 228 -3.34 18.73 0.01
C ALA A 228 -1.91 18.27 0.30
N GLY A 229 -1.03 19.19 0.72
CA GLY A 229 0.33 18.87 1.14
C GLY A 229 0.38 17.82 2.26
N ALA A 230 -0.41 18.01 3.32
CA ALA A 230 -0.44 17.10 4.46
C ALA A 230 -1.04 15.73 4.08
N VAL A 231 -2.15 15.70 3.33
CA VAL A 231 -2.79 14.48 2.83
C VAL A 231 -1.82 13.71 1.93
N ALA A 232 -1.18 14.37 0.97
CA ALA A 232 -0.22 13.78 0.05
C ALA A 232 0.98 13.15 0.80
N GLY A 233 1.51 13.82 1.82
CA GLY A 233 2.61 13.28 2.63
C GLY A 233 2.20 12.11 3.52
N ILE A 234 1.05 12.19 4.21
CA ILE A 234 0.61 11.17 5.18
C ILE A 234 0.15 9.88 4.47
N ILE A 235 -0.66 10.04 3.41
CA ILE A 235 -1.27 8.91 2.69
C ILE A 235 -0.35 8.43 1.56
N GLN A 236 0.61 9.24 1.13
CA GLN A 236 1.51 8.95 0.02
C GLN A 236 0.79 8.79 -1.34
N ALA A 237 -0.22 9.61 -1.58
CA ALA A 237 -1.01 9.63 -2.82
C ALA A 237 -1.24 11.08 -3.28
N PRO A 238 -0.28 11.64 -4.05
CA PRO A 238 -0.25 13.06 -4.38
C PRO A 238 -1.36 13.48 -5.35
N LEU A 239 -1.68 12.69 -6.40
CA LEU A 239 -2.74 13.07 -7.34
C LEU A 239 -4.10 12.99 -6.65
N MET A 240 -4.34 11.92 -5.87
CA MET A 240 -5.56 11.80 -5.10
C MET A 240 -5.76 13.00 -4.16
N ALA A 241 -4.71 13.43 -3.46
CA ALA A 241 -4.79 14.58 -2.55
C ALA A 241 -5.15 15.88 -3.29
N VAL A 242 -4.51 16.15 -4.43
CA VAL A 242 -4.78 17.35 -5.25
C VAL A 242 -6.24 17.38 -5.71
N PHE A 243 -6.70 16.29 -6.35
CA PHE A 243 -8.05 16.21 -6.87
C PHE A 243 -9.10 16.19 -5.77
N LEU A 244 -8.82 15.56 -4.63
CA LEU A 244 -9.70 15.58 -3.47
C LEU A 244 -9.94 17.01 -3.00
N ILE A 245 -8.87 17.77 -2.72
CA ILE A 245 -9.01 19.14 -2.22
C ILE A 245 -9.66 20.05 -3.27
N MET A 246 -9.31 19.89 -4.55
CA MET A 246 -9.94 20.64 -5.64
C MET A 246 -11.44 20.36 -5.74
N GLU A 247 -11.87 19.09 -5.69
CA GLU A 247 -13.29 18.72 -5.82
C GLU A 247 -14.12 19.17 -4.60
N ILE A 248 -13.61 19.00 -3.37
CA ILE A 248 -14.38 19.36 -2.16
C ILE A 248 -14.46 20.86 -1.89
N THR A 249 -13.55 21.66 -2.47
CA THR A 249 -13.53 23.13 -2.34
C THR A 249 -14.06 23.85 -3.59
N GLY A 250 -14.10 23.18 -4.74
CA GLY A 250 -14.46 23.78 -6.03
C GLY A 250 -13.38 24.73 -6.60
N SER A 251 -12.19 24.80 -6.02
CA SER A 251 -11.15 25.79 -6.37
C SER A 251 -10.21 25.31 -7.47
N GLN A 252 -10.63 25.45 -8.74
CA GLN A 252 -9.79 25.07 -9.89
C GLN A 252 -8.56 25.98 -10.08
N GLU A 253 -8.62 27.23 -9.63
CA GLU A 253 -7.53 28.21 -9.80
C GLU A 253 -6.25 27.84 -9.04
N LEU A 254 -6.33 27.05 -7.97
CA LEU A 254 -5.20 26.68 -7.13
C LEU A 254 -4.58 25.31 -7.49
N ILE A 255 -4.96 24.71 -8.62
CA ILE A 255 -4.48 23.38 -9.02
C ILE A 255 -2.95 23.31 -9.13
N VAL A 256 -2.30 24.34 -9.65
CA VAL A 256 -0.83 24.38 -9.82
C VAL A 256 -0.11 24.43 -8.46
N PRO A 257 -0.43 25.36 -7.54
CA PRO A 257 0.09 25.32 -6.16
C PRO A 257 -0.18 24.00 -5.45
N LEU A 258 -1.39 23.45 -5.57
CA LEU A 258 -1.77 22.17 -4.99
C LEU A 258 -0.83 21.04 -5.45
N MET A 259 -0.61 20.92 -6.76
CA MET A 259 0.29 19.91 -7.33
C MET A 259 1.73 20.08 -6.85
N MET A 260 2.22 21.32 -6.81
CA MET A 260 3.58 21.62 -6.37
C MET A 260 3.81 21.22 -4.91
N VAL A 261 2.94 21.67 -4.01
CA VAL A 261 3.04 21.39 -2.57
C VAL A 261 2.84 19.91 -2.28
N ALA A 262 1.86 19.27 -2.93
CA ALA A 262 1.63 17.83 -2.80
C ALA A 262 2.83 17.01 -3.26
N ALA A 263 3.45 17.35 -4.39
CA ALA A 263 4.63 16.65 -4.91
C ALA A 263 5.85 16.79 -3.99
N ILE A 264 6.14 18.01 -3.51
CA ILE A 264 7.25 18.25 -2.57
C ILE A 264 7.01 17.50 -1.27
N SER A 265 5.81 17.62 -0.68
CA SER A 265 5.45 16.96 0.57
C SER A 265 5.56 15.45 0.48
N PHE A 266 5.02 14.87 -0.61
CA PHE A 266 5.12 13.45 -0.91
C PHE A 266 6.57 12.99 -1.01
N TRP A 267 7.40 13.69 -1.81
CA TRP A 267 8.79 13.29 -2.06
C TRP A 267 9.63 13.30 -0.79
N VAL A 268 9.55 14.39 0.00
CA VAL A 268 10.29 14.52 1.27
C VAL A 268 9.83 13.49 2.30
N THR A 269 8.51 13.30 2.44
CA THR A 269 7.95 12.33 3.40
C THR A 269 8.31 10.90 3.01
N LYS A 270 8.20 10.55 1.72
CA LYS A 270 8.55 9.22 1.21
C LYS A 270 10.03 8.89 1.41
N ARG A 271 10.92 9.87 1.22
CA ARG A 271 12.36 9.67 1.47
C ARG A 271 12.69 9.49 2.96
N THR A 272 11.93 10.11 3.85
CA THR A 272 12.20 10.09 5.30
C THR A 272 11.55 8.91 6.03
N VAL A 273 10.30 8.59 5.69
CA VAL A 273 9.46 7.62 6.40
C VAL A 273 9.29 6.31 5.61
N GLY A 274 9.50 6.34 4.29
CA GLY A 274 9.52 5.16 3.40
C GLY A 274 8.16 4.58 3.05
N TYR A 275 7.18 4.64 3.96
CA TYR A 275 5.87 4.00 3.82
C TYR A 275 4.73 4.91 4.28
N SER A 276 3.55 4.76 3.67
CA SER A 276 2.34 5.47 4.08
C SER A 276 1.86 5.00 5.45
N ILE A 277 0.99 5.78 6.09
CA ILE A 277 0.39 5.37 7.37
C ILE A 277 -0.32 4.01 7.29
N TYR A 278 -0.99 3.73 6.17
CA TYR A 278 -1.67 2.47 5.92
C TYR A 278 -0.68 1.32 5.74
N THR A 279 0.37 1.50 4.93
CA THR A 279 1.38 0.46 4.73
C THR A 279 2.18 0.20 6.00
N MET A 280 2.42 1.22 6.84
CA MET A 280 3.09 1.03 8.14
C MET A 280 2.24 0.28 9.17
N GLN A 281 0.92 0.49 9.20
CA GLN A 281 0.03 -0.32 10.04
C GLN A 281 0.07 -1.79 9.62
N LEU A 282 0.19 -2.03 8.32
CA LEU A 282 0.33 -3.36 7.74
C LEU A 282 1.72 -3.96 7.98
N LYS A 283 2.80 -3.17 8.08
CA LYS A 283 4.17 -3.62 8.39
C LYS A 283 4.36 -4.28 9.77
N GLY A 284 3.48 -3.99 10.72
CA GLY A 284 3.47 -4.63 12.04
C GLY A 284 2.52 -5.83 12.16
N ARG A 285 1.71 -6.07 11.13
CA ARG A 285 1.01 -7.34 10.89
C ARG A 285 1.83 -8.06 9.83
N SER A 286 1.73 -9.35 9.68
CA SER A 286 2.62 -10.11 8.78
C SER A 286 2.35 -9.83 7.29
N PHE A 287 1.64 -8.76 6.96
CA PHE A 287 1.12 -8.44 5.64
C PHE A 287 1.81 -7.19 5.10
N ILE A 288 2.93 -7.34 4.40
CA ILE A 288 3.39 -6.30 3.47
C ILE A 288 3.41 -6.93 2.08
N PRO A 289 2.43 -6.63 1.22
CA PRO A 289 2.64 -6.77 -0.21
C PRO A 289 3.58 -5.62 -0.61
N THR A 290 4.87 -5.79 -0.36
CA THR A 290 5.87 -4.78 -0.71
C THR A 290 5.91 -4.65 -2.23
N HIS A 291 5.84 -3.41 -2.73
CA HIS A 291 6.16 -3.07 -4.13
C HIS A 291 7.61 -3.37 -4.52
N ASN A 292 8.41 -3.91 -3.60
CA ASN A 292 9.77 -4.33 -3.83
C ASN A 292 9.80 -5.86 -4.00
N LYS A 293 10.06 -6.30 -5.23
CA LYS A 293 10.29 -7.71 -5.56
C LYS A 293 11.46 -8.30 -4.75
N ASP A 294 12.29 -7.46 -4.13
CA ASP A 294 13.55 -7.86 -3.47
C ASP A 294 13.43 -8.22 -1.98
N ALA A 295 12.37 -7.83 -1.28
CA ALA A 295 12.20 -8.16 0.16
C ALA A 295 11.85 -9.63 0.41
N PHE A 296 11.56 -10.40 -0.64
CA PHE A 296 11.34 -11.85 -0.58
C PHE A 296 12.64 -12.67 -0.59
N ALA A 297 13.81 -12.03 -0.58
CA ALA A 297 15.11 -12.70 -0.49
C ALA A 297 15.33 -13.48 0.82
N GLY A 298 14.55 -13.17 1.87
CA GLY A 298 14.57 -13.90 3.15
C GLY A 298 13.76 -15.20 3.17
N PHE A 299 13.03 -15.53 2.10
CA PHE A 299 12.33 -16.82 1.98
C PHE A 299 13.32 -17.90 1.51
N MET A 300 14.32 -18.18 2.35
CA MET A 300 14.96 -19.50 2.39
C MET A 300 13.90 -20.49 2.86
N VAL A 301 12.96 -20.82 1.98
CA VAL A 301 12.35 -22.15 2.02
C VAL A 301 13.53 -23.07 1.78
N GLU A 302 13.89 -23.89 2.77
CA GLU A 302 14.79 -25.01 2.55
C GLU A 302 14.25 -25.77 1.34
N LEU A 303 14.87 -25.60 0.16
CA LEU A 303 14.45 -26.24 -1.09
C LEU A 303 14.22 -27.75 -0.86
N ASP A 304 14.95 -28.30 0.09
CA ASP A 304 14.89 -29.65 0.65
C ASP A 304 13.46 -30.13 0.94
N ARG A 305 12.57 -29.27 1.46
CA ARG A 305 11.18 -29.64 1.76
C ARG A 305 10.27 -29.69 0.53
N VAL A 306 10.71 -29.10 -0.57
CA VAL A 306 9.95 -29.00 -1.83
C VAL A 306 10.41 -30.03 -2.86
N VAL A 307 11.59 -30.64 -2.65
CA VAL A 307 12.10 -31.70 -3.53
C VAL A 307 11.20 -32.93 -3.47
N GLU A 308 10.72 -33.35 -4.62
CA GLU A 308 9.94 -34.57 -4.81
C GLU A 308 10.85 -35.69 -5.32
N LYS A 309 10.89 -36.81 -4.59
CA LYS A 309 11.80 -37.95 -4.84
C LYS A 309 11.06 -39.23 -5.27
N ASP A 310 9.76 -39.15 -5.47
CA ASP A 310 8.86 -40.25 -5.85
C ASP A 310 8.81 -40.49 -7.37
N PHE A 311 9.86 -40.06 -8.09
CA PHE A 311 10.03 -40.29 -9.52
C PHE A 311 10.98 -41.47 -9.71
N ILE A 312 10.54 -42.49 -10.46
CA ILE A 312 11.35 -43.68 -10.71
C ILE A 312 12.34 -43.38 -11.84
N PRO A 313 13.66 -43.42 -11.58
CA PRO A 313 14.66 -43.22 -12.61
C PRO A 313 14.74 -44.39 -13.57
N VAL A 314 15.13 -44.10 -14.82
CA VAL A 314 15.33 -45.08 -15.89
C VAL A 314 16.74 -44.94 -16.47
N GLU A 315 17.34 -46.06 -16.89
CA GLU A 315 18.67 -46.05 -17.49
C GLU A 315 18.59 -45.98 -19.03
N PRO A 316 19.51 -45.26 -19.69
CA PRO A 316 19.55 -45.17 -21.16
C PRO A 316 19.68 -46.52 -21.88
N SER A 317 20.25 -47.52 -21.21
CA SER A 317 20.49 -48.87 -21.70
C SER A 317 19.22 -49.71 -21.76
N TRP A 318 18.21 -49.39 -20.94
CA TRP A 318 16.99 -50.19 -20.82
C TRP A 318 16.20 -50.20 -22.12
N THR A 319 15.57 -51.33 -22.39
CA THR A 319 14.60 -51.45 -23.49
C THR A 319 13.25 -50.84 -23.10
N LEU A 320 12.39 -50.57 -24.08
CA LEU A 320 11.02 -50.09 -23.81
C LEU A 320 10.26 -51.09 -22.91
N GLY A 321 10.43 -52.39 -23.13
CA GLY A 321 9.80 -53.42 -22.30
C GLY A 321 10.26 -53.37 -20.84
N GLU A 322 11.57 -53.21 -20.60
CA GLU A 322 12.12 -53.05 -19.25
C GLU A 322 11.63 -51.77 -18.57
N MET A 323 11.56 -50.66 -19.31
CA MET A 323 11.01 -49.40 -18.81
C MET A 323 9.54 -49.56 -18.40
N VAL A 324 8.72 -50.22 -19.21
CA VAL A 324 7.30 -50.42 -18.92
C VAL A 324 7.11 -51.29 -17.68
N GLU A 325 7.81 -52.42 -17.59
CA GLU A 325 7.65 -53.37 -16.49
C GLU A 325 8.26 -52.86 -15.17
N ARG A 326 9.43 -52.20 -15.22
CA ARG A 326 10.15 -51.77 -14.01
C ARG A 326 9.76 -50.38 -13.53
N ALA A 327 9.53 -49.43 -14.45
CA ALA A 327 9.25 -48.03 -14.11
C ALA A 327 7.78 -47.66 -14.28
N VAL A 328 7.18 -47.85 -15.46
CA VAL A 328 5.81 -47.36 -15.75
C VAL A 328 4.79 -48.05 -14.84
N LYS A 329 4.86 -49.38 -14.72
CA LYS A 329 3.96 -50.18 -13.88
C LYS A 329 3.98 -49.81 -12.40
N ASN A 330 5.14 -49.38 -11.90
CA ASN A 330 5.35 -49.09 -10.47
C ASN A 330 5.27 -47.58 -10.15
N SER A 331 5.13 -46.72 -11.17
CA SER A 331 5.14 -45.27 -11.01
C SER A 331 3.72 -44.70 -10.91
N HIS A 332 3.53 -43.76 -9.98
CA HIS A 332 2.33 -42.92 -9.92
C HIS A 332 2.52 -41.57 -10.64
N ARG A 333 3.66 -41.38 -11.31
CA ARG A 333 4.04 -40.14 -12.01
C ARG A 333 4.14 -40.40 -13.52
N ASN A 334 3.77 -39.38 -14.31
CA ASN A 334 3.81 -39.41 -15.77
C ASN A 334 5.14 -38.89 -16.35
N LEU A 335 6.20 -38.86 -15.54
CA LEU A 335 7.50 -38.29 -15.90
C LEU A 335 8.59 -39.18 -15.30
N PHE A 336 9.60 -39.49 -16.08
CA PHE A 336 10.66 -40.41 -15.73
C PHE A 336 12.02 -39.74 -16.00
N PRO A 337 12.85 -39.52 -14.96
CA PRO A 337 14.21 -39.00 -15.15
C PRO A 337 15.11 -40.09 -15.74
N VAL A 338 15.87 -39.73 -16.77
CA VAL A 338 16.89 -40.61 -17.34
C VAL A 338 18.23 -40.29 -16.68
N ILE A 339 18.85 -41.30 -16.06
CA ILE A 339 20.12 -41.16 -15.35
C ILE A 339 21.17 -42.16 -15.85
N ASP A 340 22.44 -41.77 -15.82
CA ASP A 340 23.54 -42.71 -16.12
C ASP A 340 23.89 -43.60 -14.91
N GLU A 341 24.85 -44.52 -15.11
CA GLU A 341 25.38 -45.42 -14.07
C GLU A 341 26.01 -44.66 -12.88
N HIS A 342 26.40 -43.40 -13.09
CA HIS A 342 26.98 -42.51 -12.09
C HIS A 342 25.95 -41.58 -11.43
N GLN A 343 24.65 -41.79 -11.66
CA GLN A 343 23.53 -40.96 -11.16
C GLN A 343 23.49 -39.53 -11.74
N HIS A 344 24.15 -39.26 -12.87
CA HIS A 344 24.02 -37.98 -13.57
C HIS A 344 22.74 -37.92 -14.37
N PHE A 345 22.11 -36.75 -14.35
CA PHE A 345 20.88 -36.49 -15.09
C PHE A 345 21.15 -36.27 -16.58
N LEU A 346 20.53 -37.07 -17.46
CA LEU A 346 20.70 -36.99 -18.91
C LEU A 346 19.49 -36.38 -19.63
N GLY A 347 18.28 -36.64 -19.14
CA GLY A 347 17.07 -36.20 -19.80
C GLY A 347 15.80 -36.64 -19.06
N VAL A 348 14.66 -36.45 -19.71
CA VAL A 348 13.37 -36.94 -19.22
C VAL A 348 12.62 -37.68 -20.31
N ILE A 349 11.74 -38.58 -19.89
CA ILE A 349 10.71 -39.19 -20.72
C ILE A 349 9.38 -38.96 -20.03
N THR A 350 8.39 -38.49 -20.76
CA THR A 350 7.01 -38.40 -20.30
C THR A 350 6.24 -39.66 -20.68
N LEU A 351 5.17 -39.94 -19.95
CA LEU A 351 4.27 -41.03 -20.33
C LEU A 351 3.61 -40.78 -21.71
N ASP A 352 3.45 -39.50 -22.09
CA ASP A 352 2.93 -39.12 -23.40
C ASP A 352 3.86 -39.58 -24.54
N ASP A 353 5.18 -39.52 -24.35
CA ASP A 353 6.18 -39.91 -25.37
C ASP A 353 6.10 -41.40 -25.74
N ILE A 354 5.71 -42.24 -24.77
CA ILE A 354 5.65 -43.69 -24.97
C ILE A 354 4.22 -44.22 -25.10
N ARG A 355 3.18 -43.43 -24.87
CA ARG A 355 1.78 -43.91 -24.79
C ARG A 355 1.33 -44.70 -26.02
N GLN A 356 1.77 -44.29 -27.20
CA GLN A 356 1.36 -44.92 -28.46
C GLN A 356 2.06 -46.28 -28.70
N ILE A 357 3.24 -46.47 -28.12
CA ILE A 357 4.10 -47.64 -28.35
C ILE A 357 4.19 -48.56 -27.12
N MET A 358 3.77 -48.11 -25.93
CA MET A 358 3.96 -48.86 -24.68
C MET A 358 3.17 -50.17 -24.59
N PHE A 359 2.16 -50.35 -25.43
CA PHE A 359 1.39 -51.60 -25.52
C PHE A 359 1.76 -52.46 -26.74
N ASP A 360 2.65 -51.97 -27.60
CA ASP A 360 3.11 -52.70 -28.77
C ASP A 360 4.29 -53.60 -28.40
N GLN A 361 4.01 -54.89 -28.19
CA GLN A 361 5.02 -55.87 -27.77
C GLN A 361 6.14 -56.04 -28.79
N GLU A 362 5.92 -55.76 -30.09
CA GLU A 362 6.99 -55.84 -31.08
C GLU A 362 8.07 -54.76 -30.89
N MET A 363 7.71 -53.67 -30.23
CA MET A 363 8.59 -52.52 -30.02
C MET A 363 9.42 -52.65 -28.73
N TYR A 364 9.10 -53.62 -27.88
CA TYR A 364 9.71 -53.78 -26.56
C TYR A 364 11.22 -54.02 -26.64
N ASP A 365 11.67 -54.80 -27.61
CA ASP A 365 13.09 -55.14 -27.80
C ASP A 365 13.79 -54.24 -28.83
N LYS A 366 13.03 -53.47 -29.61
CA LYS A 366 13.55 -52.64 -30.72
C LYS A 366 13.93 -51.22 -30.27
N ILE A 367 13.20 -50.66 -29.30
CA ILE A 367 13.39 -49.28 -28.84
C ILE A 367 14.12 -49.28 -27.49
N ARG A 368 15.09 -48.37 -27.35
CA ARG A 368 15.78 -48.11 -26.08
C ARG A 368 15.38 -46.76 -25.50
N VAL A 369 15.51 -46.63 -24.18
CA VAL A 369 15.25 -45.40 -23.42
C VAL A 369 16.03 -44.21 -23.97
N ARG A 370 17.30 -44.39 -24.37
CA ARG A 370 18.13 -43.33 -24.95
C ARG A 370 17.55 -42.72 -26.24
N ASP A 371 16.75 -43.48 -26.98
CA ASP A 371 16.17 -43.05 -28.27
C ASP A 371 14.85 -42.30 -28.06
N LEU A 372 14.24 -42.45 -26.87
CA LEU A 372 12.98 -41.82 -26.46
C LEU A 372 13.18 -40.55 -25.62
N MET A 373 14.34 -40.42 -24.97
CA MET A 373 14.59 -39.31 -24.05
C MET A 373 14.71 -37.98 -24.77
N HIS A 374 14.20 -36.93 -24.13
CA HIS A 374 14.38 -35.56 -24.58
C HIS A 374 14.98 -34.69 -23.48
N LYS A 375 15.55 -33.55 -23.87
CA LYS A 375 16.10 -32.59 -22.91
C LYS A 375 14.98 -31.98 -22.07
N ALA A 376 15.22 -31.83 -20.78
CA ALA A 376 14.35 -31.04 -19.92
C ALA A 376 14.39 -29.55 -20.36
N PRO A 377 13.28 -28.81 -20.28
CA PRO A 377 13.23 -27.39 -20.67
C PRO A 377 14.26 -26.52 -19.93
N THR A 378 14.50 -26.81 -18.66
CA THR A 378 15.59 -26.25 -17.87
C THR A 378 15.84 -27.13 -16.64
N VAL A 379 16.88 -26.81 -15.87
CA VAL A 379 17.28 -27.53 -14.65
C VAL A 379 17.37 -26.55 -13.48
N ILE A 380 17.06 -27.02 -12.27
CA ILE A 380 17.23 -26.25 -11.02
C ILE A 380 18.52 -26.72 -10.35
N PHE A 381 19.40 -25.77 -10.01
CA PHE A 381 20.65 -26.09 -9.30
C PHE A 381 20.41 -26.11 -7.80
N TYR A 382 20.58 -27.28 -7.20
CA TYR A 382 20.40 -27.52 -5.78
C TYR A 382 21.35 -26.64 -4.95
N LYS A 383 20.80 -25.90 -3.97
CA LYS A 383 21.48 -24.92 -3.09
C LYS A 383 22.07 -23.66 -3.75
N ASP A 384 22.18 -23.60 -5.08
CA ASP A 384 22.63 -22.41 -5.81
C ASP A 384 21.48 -21.50 -6.26
N ASP A 385 20.36 -22.11 -6.64
CA ASP A 385 19.17 -21.37 -7.07
C ASP A 385 18.32 -20.97 -5.87
N ASN A 386 18.03 -19.68 -5.77
CA ASN A 386 17.05 -19.15 -4.82
C ASN A 386 15.62 -19.30 -5.38
N PHE A 387 14.62 -19.14 -4.51
CA PHE A 387 13.21 -19.26 -4.87
C PHE A 387 12.82 -18.40 -6.08
N GLN A 388 13.34 -17.17 -6.20
CA GLN A 388 13.04 -16.27 -7.31
C GLN A 388 13.58 -16.79 -8.65
N LYS A 389 14.82 -17.28 -8.67
CA LYS A 389 15.41 -17.90 -9.87
C LYS A 389 14.60 -19.12 -10.29
N VAL A 390 14.20 -19.96 -9.34
CA VAL A 390 13.35 -21.14 -9.60
C VAL A 390 11.98 -20.72 -10.17
N MET A 391 11.32 -19.73 -9.57
CA MET A 391 10.04 -19.23 -10.07
C MET A 391 10.16 -18.65 -11.48
N LYS A 392 11.23 -17.90 -11.76
CA LYS A 392 11.51 -17.36 -13.09
C LYS A 392 11.73 -18.48 -14.11
N LYS A 393 12.44 -19.55 -13.74
CA LYS A 393 12.60 -20.74 -14.58
C LYS A 393 11.25 -21.38 -14.95
N PHE A 394 10.35 -21.55 -13.98
CA PHE A 394 8.99 -22.05 -14.25
C PHE A 394 8.17 -21.12 -15.14
N GLN A 395 8.29 -19.80 -14.98
CA GLN A 395 7.56 -18.82 -15.81
C GLN A 395 8.08 -18.79 -17.24
N MET A 396 9.41 -18.83 -17.44
CA MET A 396 10.02 -18.79 -18.76
C MET A 396 9.78 -20.07 -19.57
N THR A 397 9.83 -21.23 -18.91
CA THR A 397 9.70 -22.53 -19.58
C THR A 397 8.26 -22.99 -19.73
N GLY A 398 7.33 -22.47 -18.93
CA GLY A 398 5.96 -22.96 -18.87
C GLY A 398 5.81 -24.39 -18.34
N ALA A 399 6.91 -25.02 -17.90
CA ALA A 399 6.93 -26.42 -17.46
C ALA A 399 6.14 -26.62 -16.15
N TRP A 400 5.55 -27.79 -15.98
CA TRP A 400 4.88 -28.20 -14.74
C TRP A 400 5.87 -28.75 -13.71
N ASN A 401 6.88 -29.46 -14.17
CA ASN A 401 7.92 -30.10 -13.36
C ASN A 401 9.29 -29.76 -13.93
N LEU A 402 10.25 -29.45 -13.06
CA LEU A 402 11.64 -29.21 -13.43
C LEU A 402 12.57 -30.10 -12.61
N PRO A 403 13.57 -30.74 -13.24
CA PRO A 403 14.54 -31.57 -12.55
C PRO A 403 15.47 -30.71 -11.68
N ILE A 404 15.86 -31.26 -10.54
CA ILE A 404 16.81 -30.68 -9.60
C ILE A 404 18.11 -31.47 -9.69
N ILE A 405 19.21 -30.77 -9.98
CA ILE A 405 20.54 -31.34 -10.09
C ILE A 405 21.53 -30.61 -9.19
N ARG A 406 22.58 -31.31 -8.76
CA ARG A 406 23.76 -30.70 -8.13
C ARG A 406 24.71 -30.16 -9.21
N ARG A 407 25.72 -29.37 -8.81
CA ARG A 407 26.73 -28.83 -9.73
C ARG A 407 27.56 -29.90 -10.44
N ASP A 408 27.73 -31.05 -9.80
CA ASP A 408 28.41 -32.22 -10.35
C ASP A 408 27.54 -32.98 -11.38
N GLY A 409 26.30 -32.55 -11.62
CA GLY A 409 25.37 -33.21 -12.54
C GLY A 409 24.50 -34.30 -11.89
N THR A 410 24.72 -34.60 -10.61
CA THR A 410 23.97 -35.64 -9.89
C THR A 410 22.50 -35.27 -9.78
N TYR A 411 21.62 -36.20 -10.16
CA TYR A 411 20.18 -36.07 -10.03
C TYR A 411 19.74 -36.11 -8.55
N VAL A 412 18.88 -35.18 -8.14
CA VAL A 412 18.37 -35.09 -6.76
C VAL A 412 16.89 -35.40 -6.65
N GLY A 413 16.10 -35.04 -7.67
CA GLY A 413 14.64 -35.14 -7.66
C GLY A 413 14.00 -34.16 -8.65
N PHE A 414 12.69 -33.98 -8.54
CA PHE A 414 11.96 -32.93 -9.26
C PHE A 414 11.38 -31.89 -8.31
N MET A 415 11.04 -30.73 -8.89
CA MET A 415 10.18 -29.74 -8.27
C MET A 415 8.95 -29.55 -9.14
N SER A 416 7.76 -29.59 -8.55
CA SER A 416 6.51 -29.22 -9.21
C SER A 416 6.12 -27.78 -8.92
N LYS A 417 5.61 -27.10 -9.96
CA LYS A 417 5.10 -25.72 -9.86
C LYS A 417 3.94 -25.63 -8.85
N SER A 418 3.07 -26.64 -8.81
CA SER A 418 1.93 -26.72 -7.90
C SER A 418 2.36 -26.78 -6.44
N LYS A 419 3.35 -27.61 -6.09
CA LYS A 419 3.86 -27.74 -4.72
C LYS A 419 4.63 -26.51 -4.26
N LEU A 420 5.40 -25.90 -5.16
CA LEU A 420 6.05 -24.62 -4.91
C LEU A 420 5.03 -23.51 -4.57
N LEU A 421 3.95 -23.42 -5.38
CA LEU A 421 2.88 -22.45 -5.17
C LEU A 421 2.02 -22.75 -3.94
N SER A 422 1.78 -24.03 -3.61
CA SER A 422 0.99 -24.41 -2.44
C SER A 422 1.74 -24.10 -1.14
N ILE A 423 3.05 -24.32 -1.08
CA ILE A 423 3.89 -23.94 0.06
C ILE A 423 3.96 -22.42 0.18
N TYR A 424 4.11 -21.72 -0.94
CA TYR A 424 4.04 -20.25 -0.97
C TYR A 424 2.70 -19.75 -0.40
N ARG A 425 1.58 -20.34 -0.84
CA ARG A 425 0.23 -20.00 -0.35
C ARG A 425 0.03 -20.36 1.11
N LYS A 426 0.47 -21.54 1.56
CA LYS A 426 0.36 -21.98 2.95
C LYS A 426 1.15 -21.07 3.88
N LYS A 427 2.35 -20.69 3.47
CA LYS A 427 3.18 -19.76 4.24
C LYS A 427 2.59 -18.37 4.25
N LEU A 428 2.02 -17.90 3.13
CA LEU A 428 1.19 -16.69 3.13
C LEU A 428 0.04 -16.80 4.13
N LEU A 429 -0.69 -17.92 4.16
CA LEU A 429 -1.80 -18.13 5.10
C LEU A 429 -1.36 -18.19 6.56
N GLU A 430 -0.28 -18.90 6.90
CA GLU A 430 0.31 -18.93 8.24
C GLU A 430 0.67 -17.52 8.71
N ILE A 431 1.30 -16.75 7.82
CA ILE A 431 1.58 -15.33 7.98
C ILE A 431 0.28 -14.52 8.14
N THR A 432 -0.82 -14.87 7.47
CA THR A 432 -2.11 -14.14 7.58
C THR A 432 -2.94 -14.53 8.82
N SER A 433 -2.66 -15.69 9.43
CA SER A 433 -3.41 -16.25 10.56
C SER A 433 -2.82 -15.92 11.94
N GLU A 434 -1.60 -15.40 11.99
CA GLU A 434 -0.99 -14.75 13.18
C GLU A 434 -1.09 -13.22 13.10
#